data_AF-A0A1H3WHJ7-F1
#
_entry.id   AF-A0A1H3WHJ7-F1
#
_cell.length_a   1.000
_cell.length_b   1.000
_cell.length_c   1.000
_cell.angle_alpha   90.00
_cell.angle_beta   90.00
_cell.angle_gamma   90.00
#
_symmetry.space_group_name_H-M   'P 1'
#
loop_
_entity.id
_entity.type
_entity.pdbx_description
1 polymer ?
#
loop_
_entity_poly.entity_id
_entity_poly.type
_entity_poly.pdbx_seq_one_letter_code
_entity_poly.pdbx_strand_id
1 'polypeptide(L)' 'MSKSLRIKIGLISNLIICLWGIYRMFSENALAFIPVILVAGVFIGFIASIYELKKSNTGKYQG' A
#
# COMPACT_ATOMS: atom_id res chain seq x y z
N MET A 1 1.65 12.23 -15.71
CA MET A 1 2.36 11.19 -14.92
C MET A 1 1.97 9.83 -15.48
N SER A 2 2.93 8.98 -15.88
CA SER A 2 2.60 7.67 -16.47
C SER A 2 1.91 6.78 -15.43
N LYS A 3 0.85 6.05 -15.84
CA LYS A 3 0.08 5.16 -14.93
C LYS A 3 0.98 4.23 -14.12
N SER A 4 2.05 3.73 -14.73
CA SER A 4 3.05 2.87 -14.09
C SER A 4 3.81 3.56 -12.94
N LEU A 5 4.05 4.87 -13.01
CA LEU A 5 4.69 5.63 -11.93
C LEU A 5 3.77 5.78 -10.72
N ARG A 6 2.47 6.04 -10.95
CA ARG A 6 1.49 6.18 -9.86
C ARG A 6 1.35 4.88 -9.06
N ILE A 7 1.32 3.76 -9.77
CA ILE A 7 1.30 2.40 -9.19
C ILE A 7 2.56 2.12 -8.37
N LYS A 8 3.74 2.44 -8.93
CA LYS A 8 5.02 2.26 -8.23
C LYS A 8 5.10 3.12 -6.97
N ILE A 9 4.64 4.37 -7.02
CA ILE A 9 4.57 5.25 -5.84
C ILE A 9 3.68 4.63 -4.74
N GLY A 10 2.52 4.07 -5.11
CA GLY A 10 1.62 3.43 -4.15
C GLY A 10 2.25 2.19 -3.50
N LEU A 11 2.96 1.38 -4.28
CA LEU A 11 3.69 0.21 -3.81
C LEU A 11 4.86 0.56 -2.88
N ILE A 12 5.65 1.57 -3.24
CA ILE A 12 6.77 2.06 -2.42
C ILE A 12 6.29 2.71 -1.13
N SER A 13 5.20 3.48 -1.18
CA SER A 13 4.61 4.09 0.01
C SER A 13 4.10 3.01 0.98
N ASN A 14 3.42 1.98 0.47
CA ASN A 14 3.02 0.81 1.26
C ASN A 14 4.24 0.12 1.91
N LEU A 15 5.30 -0.15 1.13
CA LEU A 15 6.51 -0.81 1.63
C LEU A 15 7.17 -0.04 2.78
N ILE A 16 7.31 1.29 2.65
CA ILE A 16 7.88 2.17 3.68
C ILE A 16 7.05 2.13 4.96
N ILE A 17 5.73 2.15 4.83
CA ILE A 17 4.82 2.15 5.98
C ILE A 17 4.85 0.79 6.70
N CYS A 18 4.92 -0.33 5.96
CA CYS A 18 5.12 -1.66 6.55
C CYS A 18 6.43 -1.76 7.34
N LEU A 19 7.54 -1.29 6.77
CA LEU A 19 8.84 -1.25 7.46
C LEU A 19 8.78 -0.40 8.73
N TRP A 20 8.11 0.74 8.68
CA TRP A 20 7.94 1.62 9.86
C TRP A 20 7.06 0.99 10.94
N GLY A 21 5.96 0.34 10.55
CA GLY A 21 5.07 -0.38 11.47
C GLY A 21 5.78 -1.55 12.17
N ILE A 22 6.56 -2.34 11.42
CA ILE A 22 7.33 -3.47 11.97
C ILE A 22 8.44 -2.95 12.90
N TYR A 23 9.20 -1.93 12.49
CA TYR A 23 10.25 -1.35 13.32
C TYR A 23 9.69 -0.84 14.66
N ARG A 24 8.55 -0.17 14.62
CA ARG A 24 7.88 0.34 15.81
C ARG A 24 7.34 -0.76 16.71
N MET A 25 6.77 -1.81 16.12
CA MET A 25 6.30 -2.99 16.85
C MET A 25 7.46 -3.72 17.57
N PHE A 26 8.62 -3.84 16.92
CA PHE A 26 9.83 -4.45 17.50
C PHE A 26 10.50 -3.57 18.56
N SER A 27 10.50 -2.25 18.36
CA SER A 27 11.14 -1.29 19.27
C SER A 27 10.36 -1.08 20.57
N GLU A 28 9.03 -1.09 20.52
CA GLU A 28 8.21 -0.72 21.69
C GLU A 28 7.70 -1.94 22.48
N ASN A 29 7.83 -3.19 21.98
CA ASN A 29 7.35 -4.44 22.63
C ASN A 29 5.95 -4.31 23.27
N ALA A 30 5.13 -3.42 22.71
CA ALA A 30 3.82 -3.08 23.22
C ALA A 30 2.84 -3.32 22.08
N LEU A 31 1.67 -3.88 22.42
CA LEU A 31 0.52 -3.99 21.53
C LEU A 31 0.00 -2.59 21.18
N ALA A 32 0.80 -1.87 20.40
CA ALA A 32 0.54 -0.48 20.07
C ALA A 32 -0.60 -0.45 19.07
N PHE A 33 -1.66 0.26 19.42
CA PHE A 33 -2.83 0.48 18.58
C PHE A 33 -2.47 1.11 17.22
N ILE A 34 -1.35 1.84 17.18
CA ILE A 34 -0.87 2.59 16.03
C ILE A 34 -0.45 1.69 14.85
N PRO A 35 0.44 0.68 15.01
CA PRO A 35 0.76 -0.25 13.92
C PRO A 35 -0.46 -1.01 13.37
N VAL A 36 -1.51 -1.24 14.18
CA VAL A 36 -2.73 -1.91 13.71
C VAL A 36 -3.51 -1.02 12.73
N ILE A 37 -3.75 0.25 13.08
CA ILE A 37 -4.43 1.20 12.19
C ILE A 37 -3.58 1.47 10.93
N LEU A 38 -2.26 1.51 11.11
CA LEU A 38 -1.30 1.68 10.03
C LEU A 38 -1.39 0.52 9.01
N VAL A 39 -1.40 -0.73 9.49
CA VAL A 39 -1.60 -1.92 8.66
C VAL A 39 -2.95 -1.88 7.95
N ALA A 40 -4.03 -1.49 8.64
CA ALA A 40 -5.36 -1.38 8.04
C ALA A 40 -5.41 -0.33 6.92
N GLY A 41 -4.85 0.87 7.14
CA GLY A 41 -4.77 1.94 6.14
C GLY A 41 -3.91 1.54 4.93
N VAL A 42 -2.80 0.85 5.18
CA VAL A 42 -1.95 0.27 4.15
C VAL A 42 -2.70 -0.77 3.32
N PHE A 43 -3.47 -1.65 3.96
CA PHE A 43 -4.23 -2.69 3.29
C PHE A 43 -5.28 -2.11 2.35
N ILE A 44 -5.99 -1.06 2.80
CA ILE A 44 -6.98 -0.36 1.98
C ILE A 44 -6.31 0.32 0.78
N GLY A 45 -5.18 0.99 0.99
CA GLY A 45 -4.40 1.59 -0.10
C GLY A 45 -3.87 0.56 -1.10
N PHE A 46 -3.49 -0.63 -0.62
CA PHE A 46 -3.05 -1.73 -1.48
C PHE A 46 -4.18 -2.30 -2.33
N ILE A 47 -5.36 -2.55 -1.73
CA ILE A 47 -6.54 -3.03 -2.45
C ILE A 47 -7.00 -2.00 -3.49
N ALA A 48 -7.05 -0.72 -3.13
CA ALA A 48 -7.40 0.36 -4.06
C ALA A 48 -6.42 0.41 -5.25
N SER A 49 -5.12 0.29 -4.98
CA SER A 49 -4.08 0.23 -6.02
C SER A 49 -4.28 -0.99 -6.93
N ILE A 50 -4.46 -2.20 -6.37
CA ILE A 50 -4.73 -3.42 -7.16
C ILE A 50 -6.00 -3.27 -8.01
N TYR A 51 -7.06 -2.68 -7.46
CA TYR A 51 -8.31 -2.47 -8.19
C TYR A 51 -8.12 -1.49 -9.36
N GLU A 52 -7.35 -0.42 -9.16
CA GLU A 52 -6.99 0.55 -10.21
C GLU A 52 -6.09 -0.07 -11.29
N LEU A 53 -5.17 -0.97 -10.93
CA LEU A 53 -4.40 -1.79 -11.87
C LEU A 53 -5.31 -2.69 -12.70
N LYS A 54 -6.18 -3.45 -12.03
CA LYS A 54 -7.08 -4.43 -12.68
C LYS A 54 -8.02 -3.72 -13.66
N LYS A 55 -8.60 -2.58 -13.27
CA LYS A 55 -9.40 -1.72 -14.14
C LYS A 55 -8.59 -1.18 -15.31
N SER A 56 -7.35 -0.76 -15.08
CA SER A 56 -6.48 -0.25 -16.14
C SER A 56 -6.00 -1.34 -17.12
N ASN A 57 -5.92 -2.61 -16.69
CA ASN A 57 -5.51 -3.73 -17.54
C ASN A 57 -6.67 -4.27 -18.39
N THR A 58 -7.89 -4.30 -17.86
CA THR A 58 -9.10 -4.60 -18.64
C THR A 58 -9.39 -3.53 -19.70
N GLY A 59 -9.05 -2.26 -19.45
CA GLY A 59 -9.17 -1.18 -20.43
C GLY A 59 -8.05 -1.10 -21.48
N LYS A 60 -7.05 -2.00 -21.46
CA LYS A 60 -5.94 -2.06 -22.43
C LYS A 60 -6.15 -3.10 -23.55
N TYR A 61 -7.27 -3.83 -23.52
CA TYR A 61 -7.72 -4.75 -24.57
C TYR A 61 -8.94 -4.20 -25.35
N GLN A 62 -9.13 -2.88 -25.33
CA GLN A 62 -10.06 -2.17 -26.22
C GLN A 62 -9.38 -0.93 -26.82
N GLY A 63 -8.28 -1.16 -27.53
CA GLY A 63 -7.58 -0.17 -28.34
C GLY A 63 -6.68 -0.87 -29.33
#